data_AF-A0A2H1A7F5-F1
#
_entry.id   AF-A0A2H1A7F5-F1
#
_cell.length_a   1.000
_cell.length_b   1.000
_cell.length_c   1.000
_cell.angle_alpha   90.00
_cell.angle_beta   90.00
_cell.angle_gamma   90.00
#
_symmetry.space_group_name_H-M   'P 1'
#
loop_
_entity.id
_entity.type
_entity.pdbx_description
1 polymer ?
#
loop_
_entity_poly.entity_id
_entity_poly.type
_entity_poly.pdbx_seq_one_letter_code
_entity_poly.pdbx_strand_id
1 'polypeptide(L)'
;MISVKIANFSRLAAPLGLYSARSLTSAMALRAAATTNVQQIKQLKDKIKKEKAVLKDLTTRHKETVKKHKLLQKDREAKDKSKAKEKKLLEQAFKPYRSISGFNVYVKEQVTPERSFSEVAPLWNTLSDSEKQAYKRKADEINERQLKIYTPKPKRPVNGYASFIKENWFDGDSNTSVMKELSVQWKQLSESEKNAYKPDAATFDKYTRDLKAWKEHRLKVFREHGAPQN
;
A
#
# COMPACT_ATOMS: atom_id res chain seq x y z
N MET A 1 -34.23 -74.86 -11.62
CA MET A 1 -33.65 -75.19 -12.94
C MET A 1 -32.13 -75.15 -12.75
N ILE A 2 -31.32 -76.22 -12.78
CA ILE A 2 -31.31 -77.54 -13.44
C ILE A 2 -30.47 -78.44 -12.49
N SER A 3 -31.02 -79.49 -11.87
CA SER A 3 -30.76 -80.93 -12.15
C SER A 3 -29.34 -81.25 -12.65
N VAL A 4 -28.54 -82.16 -12.10
CA VAL A 4 -28.63 -83.61 -12.33
C VAL A 4 -27.70 -84.35 -11.35
N LYS A 5 -28.12 -85.60 -11.12
CA LYS A 5 -27.69 -86.71 -10.26
C LYS A 5 -26.34 -87.40 -10.54
N ILE A 6 -25.78 -87.94 -9.45
CA ILE A 6 -25.19 -89.30 -9.23
C ILE A 6 -23.87 -89.68 -9.93
N ALA A 7 -22.88 -90.11 -9.13
CA ALA A 7 -22.25 -91.44 -9.25
C ALA A 7 -21.40 -91.77 -8.00
N ASN A 8 -21.77 -92.87 -7.32
CA ASN A 8 -20.91 -93.60 -6.38
C ASN A 8 -19.98 -94.51 -7.19
N PHE A 9 -18.70 -94.55 -6.83
CA PHE A 9 -17.86 -95.74 -7.03
C PHE A 9 -16.84 -95.84 -5.89
N SER A 10 -16.94 -96.94 -5.15
CA SER A 10 -15.97 -97.36 -4.15
C SER A 10 -15.10 -98.46 -4.75
N ARG A 11 -13.76 -98.31 -4.68
CA ARG A 11 -12.79 -99.26 -4.08
C ARG A 11 -11.38 -99.14 -4.70
N LEU A 12 -10.43 -98.86 -3.79
CA LEU A 12 -9.13 -99.51 -3.58
C LEU A 12 -8.18 -99.70 -4.78
N ALA A 13 -7.03 -99.01 -4.73
CA ALA A 13 -5.72 -99.60 -4.37
C ALA A 13 -4.58 -98.62 -4.71
N ALA A 14 -3.71 -98.37 -3.74
CA ALA A 14 -2.49 -97.58 -3.90
C ALA A 14 -1.45 -98.33 -4.77
N PRO A 15 -0.40 -97.62 -5.22
CA PRO A 15 0.87 -97.95 -4.62
C PRO A 15 1.58 -96.73 -4.04
N LEU A 16 2.03 -96.93 -2.81
CA LEU A 16 2.96 -96.10 -2.05
C LEU A 16 4.27 -96.02 -2.82
N GLY A 17 4.61 -94.83 -3.32
CA GLY A 17 5.88 -94.57 -3.99
C GLY A 17 6.33 -93.12 -3.77
N LEU A 18 7.34 -92.95 -2.91
CA LEU A 18 8.26 -91.80 -2.86
C LEU A 18 7.65 -90.41 -2.60
N TYR A 19 7.09 -90.21 -1.40
CA TYR A 19 6.91 -88.86 -0.83
C TYR A 19 7.65 -88.73 0.51
N SER A 20 8.98 -88.65 0.48
CA SER A 20 9.73 -88.29 1.70
C SER A 20 11.12 -87.77 1.35
N ALA A 21 11.19 -86.54 0.83
CA ALA A 21 12.39 -85.68 0.90
C ALA A 21 12.13 -84.28 0.31
N ARG A 22 11.20 -84.14 -0.65
CA ARG A 22 10.84 -82.84 -1.25
C ARG A 22 9.86 -81.99 -0.42
N SER A 23 9.15 -82.58 0.54
CA SER A 23 8.23 -81.84 1.42
C SER A 23 8.94 -81.10 2.55
N LEU A 24 10.07 -81.63 3.05
CA LEU A 24 10.82 -81.02 4.16
C LEU A 24 11.63 -79.80 3.71
N THR A 25 12.21 -79.82 2.50
CA THR A 25 12.92 -78.66 1.92
C THR A 25 11.96 -77.53 1.55
N SER A 26 10.77 -77.85 1.02
CA SER A 26 9.69 -76.90 0.76
C SER A 26 9.15 -76.25 2.04
N ALA A 27 8.93 -77.05 3.10
CA ALA A 27 8.47 -76.54 4.40
C ALA A 27 9.51 -75.66 5.11
N MET A 28 10.81 -75.99 5.00
CA MET A 28 11.90 -75.14 5.51
C MET A 28 12.02 -73.83 4.72
N ALA A 29 11.91 -73.86 3.39
CA ALA A 29 11.90 -72.65 2.56
C ALA A 29 10.69 -71.75 2.84
N LEU A 30 9.50 -72.32 3.06
CA LEU A 30 8.29 -71.58 3.47
C LEU A 30 8.43 -70.97 4.87
N ARG A 31 9.05 -71.67 5.83
CA ARG A 31 9.37 -71.10 7.17
C ARG A 31 10.43 -70.00 7.10
N ALA A 32 11.45 -70.15 6.25
CA ALA A 32 12.45 -69.10 6.00
C ALA A 32 11.81 -67.86 5.35
N ALA A 33 10.94 -68.04 4.35
CA ALA A 33 10.18 -66.95 3.73
C ALA A 33 9.18 -66.30 4.71
N ALA A 34 8.55 -67.09 5.60
CA ALA A 34 7.67 -66.56 6.64
C ALA A 34 8.43 -65.72 7.68
N THR A 35 9.64 -66.16 8.08
CA THR A 35 10.48 -65.42 9.04
C THR A 35 11.06 -64.14 8.44
N THR A 36 11.49 -64.15 7.17
CA THR A 36 11.90 -62.92 6.46
C THR A 36 10.73 -61.95 6.28
N ASN A 37 9.54 -62.44 5.95
CA ASN A 37 8.31 -61.63 5.90
C ASN A 37 7.98 -61.00 7.26
N VAL A 38 8.12 -61.73 8.37
CA VAL A 38 7.93 -61.18 9.73
C VAL A 38 8.96 -60.09 10.06
N GLN A 39 10.22 -60.27 9.66
CA GLN A 39 11.27 -59.26 9.84
C GLN A 39 11.00 -58.00 8.99
N GLN A 40 10.58 -58.16 7.73
CA GLN A 40 10.17 -57.05 6.86
C GLN A 40 8.97 -56.29 7.43
N ILE A 41 7.95 -56.99 7.94
CA ILE A 41 6.79 -56.38 8.60
C ILE A 41 7.23 -55.57 9.83
N LYS A 42 8.18 -56.08 10.62
CA LYS A 42 8.74 -55.35 11.77
C LYS A 42 9.45 -54.07 11.35
N GLN A 43 10.32 -54.14 10.33
CA GLN A 43 11.02 -52.97 9.78
C GLN A 43 10.05 -51.92 9.22
N LEU A 44 9.00 -52.35 8.52
CA LEU A 44 7.95 -51.45 8.01
C LEU A 44 7.17 -50.78 9.15
N LYS A 45 6.83 -51.52 10.22
CA LYS A 45 6.19 -50.94 11.42
C LYS A 45 7.06 -49.88 12.09
N ASP A 46 8.37 -50.13 12.18
CA ASP A 46 9.32 -49.18 12.77
C ASP A 46 9.49 -47.92 11.89
N LYS A 47 9.52 -48.08 10.55
CA LYS A 47 9.51 -46.95 9.61
C LYS A 47 8.23 -46.12 9.74
N ILE A 48 7.06 -46.76 9.75
CA ILE A 48 5.77 -46.07 9.95
C ILE A 48 5.74 -45.32 11.28
N LYS A 49 6.31 -45.89 12.35
CA LYS A 49 6.38 -45.21 13.66
C LYS A 49 7.26 -43.96 13.58
N LYS A 50 8.40 -44.02 12.90
CA LYS A 50 9.30 -42.87 12.67
C LYS A 50 8.62 -41.80 11.81
N GLU A 51 8.00 -42.18 10.70
CA GLU A 51 7.27 -41.25 9.82
C GLU A 51 6.11 -40.55 10.54
N LYS A 52 5.35 -41.28 11.36
CA LYS A 52 4.30 -40.69 12.21
C LYS A 52 4.86 -39.68 13.22
N ALA A 53 6.05 -39.91 13.77
CA ALA A 53 6.70 -38.95 14.67
C ALA A 53 7.14 -37.69 13.92
N VAL A 54 7.74 -37.84 12.73
CA VAL A 54 8.14 -36.72 11.86
C VAL A 54 6.93 -35.90 11.42
N LEU A 55 5.84 -36.56 11.01
CA LEU A 55 4.59 -35.89 10.64
C LEU A 55 4.03 -35.07 11.80
N LYS A 56 4.03 -35.61 13.02
CA LYS A 56 3.59 -34.87 14.22
C LYS A 56 4.42 -33.60 14.41
N ASP A 57 5.75 -33.70 14.40
CA ASP A 57 6.64 -32.54 14.53
C ASP A 57 6.39 -31.50 13.43
N LEU A 58 6.32 -31.91 12.16
CA LEU A 58 5.97 -31.04 11.04
C LEU A 58 4.63 -30.33 11.23
N THR A 59 3.59 -31.05 11.69
CA THR A 59 2.29 -30.41 11.96
C THR A 59 2.36 -29.39 13.08
N THR A 60 3.18 -29.61 14.12
CA THR A 60 3.36 -28.64 15.21
C THR A 60 4.09 -27.40 14.72
N ARG A 61 5.21 -27.57 13.99
CA ARG A 61 5.95 -26.45 13.39
C ARG A 61 5.09 -25.64 12.44
N HIS A 62 4.29 -26.30 11.59
CA HIS A 62 3.38 -25.63 10.69
C HIS A 62 2.31 -24.82 11.44
N LYS A 63 1.74 -25.38 12.52
CA LYS A 63 0.80 -24.63 13.38
C LYS A 63 1.45 -23.40 14.00
N GLU A 64 2.70 -23.50 14.45
CA GLU A 64 3.45 -22.38 15.00
C GLU A 64 3.78 -21.31 13.96
N THR A 65 4.21 -21.70 12.76
CA THR A 65 4.49 -20.74 11.68
C THR A 65 3.22 -20.02 11.22
N VAL A 66 2.10 -20.72 11.10
CA VAL A 66 0.80 -20.12 10.80
C VAL A 66 0.38 -19.13 11.89
N LYS A 67 0.57 -19.47 13.17
CA LYS A 67 0.31 -18.53 14.29
C LYS A 67 1.19 -17.28 14.20
N LYS A 68 2.50 -17.45 13.96
CA LYS A 68 3.45 -16.32 13.80
C LYS A 68 3.06 -15.42 12.63
N HIS A 69 2.74 -15.99 11.48
CA HIS A 69 2.32 -15.23 10.31
C HIS A 69 1.01 -14.45 10.58
N LYS A 70 0.04 -15.06 11.26
CA LYS A 70 -1.21 -14.40 11.63
C LYS A 70 -0.98 -13.21 12.58
N LEU A 71 -0.07 -13.33 13.54
CA LEU A 71 0.32 -12.22 14.42
C LEU A 71 1.00 -11.10 13.64
N LEU A 72 1.99 -11.45 12.81
CA LEU A 72 2.72 -10.49 12.00
C LEU A 72 1.81 -9.74 11.00
N GLN A 73 0.82 -10.42 10.45
CA GLN A 73 -0.20 -9.79 9.61
C GLN A 73 -1.04 -8.78 10.40
N LYS A 74 -1.53 -9.15 11.59
CA LYS A 74 -2.27 -8.22 12.46
C LYS A 74 -1.44 -7.01 12.85
N ASP A 75 -0.15 -7.19 13.16
CA ASP A 75 0.76 -6.10 13.50
C ASP A 75 1.00 -5.16 12.31
N ARG A 76 1.16 -5.71 11.10
CA ARG A 76 1.26 -4.92 9.87
C ARG A 76 -0.01 -4.11 9.63
N GLU A 77 -1.17 -4.75 9.70
CA GLU A 77 -2.47 -4.09 9.55
C GLU A 77 -2.67 -2.97 10.58
N ALA A 78 -2.28 -3.20 11.85
CA ALA A 78 -2.36 -2.18 12.89
C ALA A 78 -1.42 -0.99 12.60
N LYS A 79 -0.18 -1.25 12.20
CA LYS A 79 0.78 -0.22 11.80
C LYS A 79 0.29 0.58 10.60
N ASP A 80 -0.25 -0.09 9.59
CA ASP A 80 -0.76 0.56 8.37
C ASP A 80 -1.99 1.41 8.68
N LYS A 81 -2.90 0.93 9.54
CA LYS A 81 -4.03 1.73 10.05
C LYS A 81 -3.55 2.97 10.81
N SER A 82 -2.53 2.84 11.67
CA SER A 82 -1.96 3.98 12.40
C SER A 82 -1.34 5.00 11.45
N LYS A 83 -0.50 4.55 10.50
CA LYS A 83 0.10 5.41 9.47
C LYS A 83 -0.95 6.10 8.60
N ALA A 84 -2.03 5.40 8.25
CA ALA A 84 -3.13 5.97 7.48
C ALA A 84 -3.85 7.09 8.25
N LYS A 85 -4.09 6.91 9.57
CA LYS A 85 -4.66 7.95 10.43
C LYS A 85 -3.74 9.16 10.55
N GLU A 86 -2.45 8.92 10.79
CA GLU A 86 -1.44 9.98 10.86
C GLU A 86 -1.36 10.76 9.55
N LYS A 87 -1.30 10.06 8.41
CA LYS A 87 -1.30 10.69 7.08
C LYS A 87 -2.52 11.56 6.85
N LYS A 88 -3.72 11.10 7.22
CA LYS A 88 -4.96 11.89 7.12
C LYS A 88 -4.92 13.14 7.99
N LEU A 89 -4.41 13.04 9.22
CA LEU A 89 -4.24 14.18 10.12
C LEU A 89 -3.26 15.20 9.52
N LEU A 90 -2.12 14.74 9.02
CA LEU A 90 -1.14 15.60 8.35
C LEU A 90 -1.72 16.26 7.09
N GLU A 91 -2.50 15.53 6.30
CA GLU A 91 -3.16 16.07 5.10
C GLU A 91 -4.16 17.17 5.45
N GLN A 92 -4.95 16.99 6.51
CA GLN A 92 -5.86 18.02 7.02
C GLN A 92 -5.11 19.24 7.56
N ALA A 93 -4.03 19.01 8.32
CA ALA A 93 -3.21 20.08 8.89
C ALA A 93 -2.45 20.88 7.83
N PHE A 94 -1.99 20.22 6.76
CA PHE A 94 -1.21 20.85 5.69
C PHE A 94 -2.05 21.36 4.52
N LYS A 95 -3.38 21.27 4.59
CA LYS A 95 -4.27 21.86 3.60
C LYS A 95 -3.98 23.36 3.46
N PRO A 96 -3.78 23.89 2.24
CA PRO A 96 -3.57 25.32 2.04
C PRO A 96 -4.86 26.08 2.27
N TYR A 97 -4.74 27.29 2.80
CA TYR A 97 -5.86 28.23 2.85
C TYR A 97 -6.19 28.74 1.43
N ARG A 98 -7.48 28.83 1.10
CA ARG A 98 -7.96 29.40 -0.15
C ARG A 98 -8.61 30.73 0.13
N SER A 99 -8.20 31.78 -0.60
CA SER A 99 -8.81 33.09 -0.47
C SER A 99 -10.29 33.06 -0.80
N ILE A 100 -11.08 33.71 0.03
CA ILE A 100 -12.52 33.91 -0.14
C ILE A 100 -12.74 35.14 -1.02
N SER A 101 -13.72 35.09 -1.93
CA SER A 101 -14.07 36.22 -2.79
C SER A 101 -15.11 37.13 -2.13
N GLY A 102 -15.25 38.37 -2.62
CA GLY A 102 -16.32 39.27 -2.17
C GLY A 102 -17.72 38.66 -2.30
N PHE A 103 -17.97 37.89 -3.36
CA PHE A 103 -19.23 37.16 -3.54
C PHE A 103 -19.48 36.16 -2.41
N ASN A 104 -18.46 35.38 -2.02
CA ASN A 104 -18.61 34.40 -0.94
C ASN A 104 -18.90 35.10 0.40
N VAL A 105 -18.29 36.26 0.65
CA VAL A 105 -18.61 37.09 1.83
C VAL A 105 -20.05 37.59 1.78
N TYR A 106 -20.47 38.13 0.63
CA TYR A 106 -21.85 38.59 0.40
C TYR A 106 -22.86 37.47 0.66
N VAL A 107 -22.67 36.31 0.04
CA VAL A 107 -23.55 35.15 0.23
C VAL A 107 -23.58 34.74 1.69
N LYS A 108 -22.43 34.68 2.37
CA LYS A 108 -22.35 34.27 3.77
C LYS A 108 -23.04 35.26 4.73
N GLU A 109 -23.05 36.54 4.40
CA GLU A 109 -23.75 37.58 5.19
C GLU A 109 -25.26 37.62 4.89
N GLN A 110 -25.68 37.34 3.65
CA GLN A 110 -27.07 37.50 3.20
C GLN A 110 -27.92 36.23 3.27
N VAL A 111 -27.30 35.05 3.19
CA VAL A 111 -28.00 33.78 3.40
C VAL A 111 -28.34 33.67 4.88
N THR A 112 -29.64 33.60 5.15
CA THR A 112 -30.21 33.42 6.49
C THR A 112 -31.14 32.21 6.44
N PRO A 113 -31.62 31.68 7.58
CA PRO A 113 -32.61 30.61 7.57
C PRO A 113 -33.88 30.95 6.74
N GLU A 114 -34.16 32.24 6.56
CA GLU A 114 -35.31 32.75 5.81
C GLU A 114 -35.00 33.00 4.32
N ARG A 115 -33.75 33.34 3.97
CA ARG A 115 -33.34 33.61 2.58
C ARG A 115 -32.34 32.57 2.09
N SER A 116 -32.79 31.78 1.13
CA SER A 116 -31.98 30.69 0.56
C SER A 116 -30.87 31.20 -0.36
N PHE A 117 -29.79 30.42 -0.47
CA PHE A 117 -28.69 30.68 -1.40
C PHE A 117 -29.16 30.96 -2.84
N SER A 118 -30.18 30.24 -3.32
CA SER A 118 -30.69 30.40 -4.70
C SER A 118 -31.30 31.77 -4.96
N GLU A 119 -31.81 32.43 -3.92
CA GLU A 119 -32.40 33.77 -4.03
C GLU A 119 -31.32 34.85 -3.92
N VAL A 120 -30.34 34.65 -3.04
CA VAL A 120 -29.26 35.60 -2.77
C VAL A 120 -28.22 35.64 -3.89
N ALA A 121 -27.82 34.49 -4.43
CA ALA A 121 -26.78 34.41 -5.45
C ALA A 121 -27.03 35.30 -6.69
N PRO A 122 -28.22 35.30 -7.34
CA PRO A 122 -28.47 36.16 -8.50
C PRO A 122 -28.48 37.65 -8.15
N LEU A 123 -28.84 38.04 -6.91
CA LEU A 123 -28.83 39.44 -6.47
C LEU A 123 -27.43 40.04 -6.44
N TRP A 124 -26.37 39.23 -6.36
CA TRP A 124 -25.01 39.74 -6.51
C TRP A 124 -24.81 40.44 -7.85
N ASN A 125 -25.39 39.93 -8.93
CA ASN A 125 -25.21 40.52 -10.26
C ASN A 125 -25.92 41.87 -10.39
N THR A 126 -27.01 42.07 -9.64
CA THR A 126 -27.77 43.32 -9.63
C THR A 126 -27.15 44.40 -8.74
N LEU A 127 -26.19 44.07 -7.87
CA LEU A 127 -25.47 45.05 -7.06
C LEU A 127 -24.62 45.97 -7.93
N SER A 128 -24.50 47.21 -7.48
CA SER A 128 -23.59 48.20 -8.06
C SER A 128 -22.13 47.80 -7.84
N ASP A 129 -21.23 48.31 -8.68
CA ASP A 129 -19.80 48.02 -8.55
C ASP A 129 -19.20 48.57 -7.25
N SER A 130 -19.76 49.65 -6.69
CA SER A 130 -19.34 50.21 -5.40
C SER A 130 -19.65 49.27 -4.24
N GLU A 131 -20.85 48.68 -4.22
CA GLU A 131 -21.25 47.68 -3.22
C GLU A 131 -20.40 46.42 -3.34
N LYS A 132 -20.23 45.91 -4.57
CA LYS A 132 -19.34 44.76 -4.85
C LYS A 132 -17.92 45.04 -4.37
N GLN A 133 -17.43 46.27 -4.54
CA GLN A 133 -16.09 46.68 -4.08
C GLN A 133 -15.98 46.67 -2.55
N ALA A 134 -17.03 47.08 -1.82
CA ALA A 134 -17.05 46.98 -0.36
C ALA A 134 -16.90 45.54 0.13
N TYR A 135 -17.60 44.59 -0.51
CA TYR A 135 -17.46 43.16 -0.20
C TYR A 135 -16.09 42.59 -0.59
N LYS A 136 -15.48 43.06 -1.69
CA LYS A 136 -14.10 42.70 -2.04
C LYS A 136 -13.13 43.12 -0.94
N ARG A 137 -13.23 44.36 -0.45
CA ARG A 137 -12.39 44.85 0.66
C ARG A 137 -12.55 44.01 1.92
N LYS A 138 -13.80 43.69 2.31
CA LYS A 138 -14.07 42.77 3.43
C LYS A 138 -13.41 41.41 3.22
N ALA A 139 -13.51 40.85 2.02
CA ALA A 139 -12.90 39.57 1.68
C ALA A 139 -11.37 39.63 1.76
N ASP A 140 -10.75 40.70 1.27
CA ASP A 140 -9.32 40.92 1.35
C ASP A 140 -8.85 41.01 2.81
N GLU A 141 -9.55 41.76 3.66
CA GLU A 141 -9.24 41.82 5.10
C GLU A 141 -9.33 40.45 5.78
N ILE A 142 -10.37 39.66 5.46
CA ILE A 142 -10.52 38.30 5.98
C ILE A 142 -9.36 37.43 5.49
N ASN A 143 -9.03 37.50 4.20
CA ASN A 143 -7.95 36.74 3.59
C ASN A 143 -6.60 37.08 4.22
N GLU A 144 -6.32 38.35 4.48
CA GLU A 144 -5.10 38.80 5.15
C GLU A 144 -5.00 38.28 6.59
N ARG A 145 -6.10 38.36 7.37
CA ARG A 145 -6.16 37.80 8.73
C ARG A 145 -5.92 36.30 8.71
N GLN A 146 -6.53 35.59 7.76
CA GLN A 146 -6.37 34.15 7.63
C GLN A 146 -4.96 33.78 7.16
N LEU A 147 -4.34 34.51 6.23
CA LEU A 147 -2.97 34.24 5.77
C LEU A 147 -1.91 34.43 6.87
N LYS A 148 -2.16 35.33 7.84
CA LYS A 148 -1.31 35.48 9.03
C LYS A 148 -1.33 34.22 9.92
N ILE A 149 -2.49 33.58 10.06
CA ILE A 149 -2.67 32.34 10.83
C ILE A 149 -2.19 31.13 10.02
N TYR A 150 -2.68 31.02 8.79
CA TYR A 150 -2.45 29.94 7.84
C TYR A 150 -1.32 30.34 6.87
N THR A 151 -0.12 30.54 7.43
CA THR A 151 1.07 30.94 6.65
C THR A 151 1.29 30.00 5.46
N PRO A 152 1.60 30.51 4.25
CA PRO A 152 1.81 29.69 3.08
C PRO A 152 3.06 28.82 3.21
N LYS A 153 3.06 27.67 2.53
CA LYS A 153 4.20 26.76 2.51
C LYS A 153 5.41 27.44 1.85
N PRO A 154 6.62 27.39 2.44
CA PRO A 154 7.83 27.87 1.81
C PRO A 154 8.01 27.26 0.41
N LYS A 155 8.39 28.09 -0.56
CA LYS A 155 8.64 27.62 -1.93
C LYS A 155 9.98 26.90 -1.98
N ARG A 156 10.03 25.79 -2.71
CA ARG A 156 11.29 25.06 -2.94
C ARG A 156 12.24 25.92 -3.79
N PRO A 157 13.55 25.92 -3.50
CA PRO A 157 14.55 26.54 -4.37
C PRO A 157 14.42 26.02 -5.80
N VAL A 158 14.58 26.94 -6.76
CA VAL A 158 14.46 26.67 -8.19
C VAL A 158 15.60 25.74 -8.62
N ASN A 159 15.33 24.77 -9.49
CA ASN A 159 16.39 23.89 -10.00
C ASN A 159 17.21 24.63 -11.08
N GLY A 160 18.40 24.11 -11.42
CA GLY A 160 19.29 24.80 -12.36
C GLY A 160 18.67 25.07 -13.73
N TYR A 161 17.87 24.13 -14.26
CA TYR A 161 17.19 24.34 -15.53
C TYR A 161 16.15 25.46 -15.48
N ALA A 162 15.35 25.53 -14.41
CA ALA A 162 14.35 26.60 -14.26
C ALA A 162 14.99 27.95 -13.93
N SER A 163 16.15 27.98 -13.26
CA SER A 163 16.96 29.20 -13.13
C SER A 163 17.44 29.67 -14.50
N PHE A 164 17.98 28.75 -15.32
CA PHE A 164 18.39 29.04 -16.70
C PHE A 164 17.25 29.57 -17.55
N ILE A 165 16.07 28.92 -17.53
CA ILE A 165 14.89 29.39 -18.26
C ILE A 165 14.49 30.79 -17.81
N LYS A 166 14.50 31.06 -16.50
CA LYS A 166 14.09 32.36 -15.95
C LYS A 166 15.01 33.49 -16.44
N GLU A 167 16.30 33.22 -16.58
CA GLU A 167 17.29 34.21 -17.01
C GLU A 167 17.35 34.39 -18.52
N ASN A 168 17.09 33.32 -19.29
CA ASN A 168 17.19 33.31 -20.74
C ASN A 168 15.82 33.37 -21.44
N TRP A 169 14.76 33.70 -20.72
CA TRP A 169 13.42 33.81 -21.30
C TRP A 169 13.37 34.94 -22.33
N PHE A 170 12.76 34.67 -23.48
CA PHE A 170 12.52 35.65 -24.53
C PHE A 170 11.06 35.56 -25.02
N ASP A 171 10.53 36.69 -25.47
CA ASP A 171 9.18 36.76 -26.02
C ASP A 171 9.19 36.26 -27.47
N GLY A 172 8.81 35.00 -27.66
CA GLY A 172 8.63 34.37 -28.97
C GLY A 172 7.16 34.12 -29.31
N ASP A 173 6.91 33.56 -30.50
CA ASP A 173 5.55 33.34 -31.02
C ASP A 173 4.67 32.47 -30.11
N SER A 174 5.27 31.51 -29.41
CA SER A 174 4.59 30.70 -28.39
C SER A 174 5.52 30.26 -27.28
N ASN A 175 4.99 30.25 -26.04
CA ASN A 175 5.71 29.73 -24.85
C ASN A 175 6.26 28.32 -25.07
N THR A 176 5.55 27.50 -25.85
CA THR A 176 5.97 26.13 -26.17
C THR A 176 7.19 26.10 -27.10
N SER A 177 7.29 27.02 -28.07
CA SER A 177 8.48 27.13 -28.94
C SER A 177 9.69 27.60 -28.15
N VAL A 178 9.53 28.68 -27.38
CA VAL A 178 10.56 29.25 -26.51
C VAL A 178 11.12 28.18 -25.56
N MET A 179 10.25 27.41 -24.91
CA MET A 179 10.68 26.31 -24.02
C MET A 179 11.43 25.19 -24.75
N LYS A 180 11.07 24.87 -26.00
CA LYS A 180 11.80 23.86 -26.79
C LYS A 180 13.20 24.35 -27.15
N GLU A 181 13.32 25.60 -27.57
CA GLU A 181 14.59 26.22 -27.92
C GLU A 181 15.53 26.32 -26.71
N LEU A 182 15.02 26.81 -25.58
CA LEU A 182 15.76 26.84 -24.31
C LEU A 182 16.13 25.43 -23.82
N SER A 183 15.29 24.41 -24.07
CA SER A 183 15.64 23.02 -23.75
C SER A 183 16.81 22.51 -24.58
N VAL A 184 16.89 22.86 -25.87
CA VAL A 184 18.01 22.50 -26.74
C VAL A 184 19.28 23.20 -26.27
N GLN A 185 19.21 24.51 -26.00
CA GLN A 185 20.33 25.30 -25.49
C GLN A 185 20.86 24.74 -24.16
N TRP A 186 19.98 24.41 -23.21
CA TRP A 186 20.37 23.79 -21.95
C TRP A 186 21.10 22.46 -22.14
N LYS A 187 20.71 21.64 -23.12
CA LYS A 187 21.39 20.37 -23.39
C LYS A 187 22.80 20.59 -23.93
N GLN A 188 23.02 21.64 -24.70
CA GLN A 188 24.31 22.01 -25.28
C GLN A 188 25.29 22.59 -24.26
N LEU A 189 24.80 23.14 -23.14
CA LEU A 189 25.65 23.63 -22.05
C LEU A 189 26.51 22.52 -21.44
N SER A 190 27.75 22.87 -21.10
CA SER A 190 28.67 22.06 -20.32
C SER A 190 28.18 21.85 -18.88
N GLU A 191 28.69 20.82 -18.18
CA GLU A 191 28.32 20.59 -16.77
C GLU A 191 28.78 21.74 -15.87
N SER A 192 29.89 22.41 -16.20
CA SER A 192 30.37 23.60 -15.51
C SER A 192 29.39 24.77 -15.60
N GLU A 193 28.84 25.05 -16.79
CA GLU A 193 27.85 26.11 -16.98
C GLU A 193 26.53 25.75 -16.28
N LYS A 194 26.11 24.48 -16.36
CA LYS A 194 24.92 23.98 -15.64
C LYS A 194 25.06 24.11 -14.14
N ASN A 195 26.26 23.93 -13.59
CA ASN A 195 26.53 24.08 -12.16
C ASN A 195 26.32 25.52 -11.67
N ALA A 196 26.59 26.53 -12.50
CA ALA A 196 26.38 27.93 -12.13
C ALA A 196 24.90 28.26 -11.85
N TYR A 197 23.97 27.53 -12.49
CA TYR A 197 22.54 27.71 -12.27
C TYR A 197 21.98 26.88 -11.10
N LYS A 198 22.75 25.90 -10.58
CA LYS A 198 22.28 25.05 -9.47
C LYS A 198 22.13 25.91 -8.20
N PRO A 199 21.05 25.74 -7.44
CA PRO A 199 20.89 26.48 -6.19
C PRO A 199 21.97 26.07 -5.18
N ASP A 200 22.53 27.05 -4.48
CA ASP A 200 23.55 26.82 -3.45
C ASP A 200 23.01 25.93 -2.33
N ALA A 201 23.88 25.13 -1.72
CA ALA A 201 23.54 24.29 -0.57
C ALA A 201 22.89 25.11 0.57
N ALA A 202 23.40 26.32 0.83
CA ALA A 202 22.85 27.23 1.83
C ALA A 202 21.37 27.61 1.59
N THR A 203 20.95 27.76 0.33
CA THR A 203 19.55 28.06 -0.01
C THR A 203 18.65 26.85 0.28
N PHE A 204 19.16 25.65 0.06
CA PHE A 204 18.46 24.41 0.37
C PHE A 204 18.37 24.18 1.88
N ASP A 205 19.44 24.45 2.62
CA ASP A 205 19.45 24.37 4.09
C ASP A 205 18.48 25.38 4.72
N LYS A 206 18.42 26.60 4.19
CA LYS A 206 17.41 27.57 4.59
C LYS A 206 16.00 27.04 4.31
N TYR A 207 15.73 26.52 3.10
CA TYR A 207 14.43 25.95 2.76
C TYR A 207 14.03 24.78 3.67
N THR A 208 14.96 23.87 3.99
CA THR A 208 14.67 22.74 4.87
C THR A 208 14.35 23.19 6.29
N ARG A 209 15.08 24.20 6.80
CA ARG A 209 14.81 24.84 8.09
C ARG A 209 13.45 25.53 8.11
N ASP A 210 13.17 26.36 7.11
CA ASP A 210 11.90 27.08 6.96
C ASP A 210 10.72 26.11 6.81
N LEU A 211 10.90 25.03 6.04
CA LEU A 211 9.88 23.99 5.85
C LEU A 211 9.61 23.23 7.15
N LYS A 212 10.64 22.94 7.96
CA LYS A 212 10.47 22.30 9.27
C LYS A 212 9.71 23.21 10.22
N ALA A 213 10.14 24.46 10.36
CA ALA A 213 9.46 25.47 11.18
C ALA A 213 8.00 25.67 10.72
N TRP A 214 7.76 25.71 9.41
CA TRP A 214 6.41 25.80 8.86
C TRP A 214 5.55 24.59 9.22
N LYS A 215 6.08 23.35 9.12
CA LYS A 215 5.32 22.15 9.50
C LYS A 215 4.94 22.17 10.98
N GLU A 216 5.87 22.53 11.86
CA GLU A 216 5.64 22.64 13.29
C GLU A 216 4.57 23.72 13.60
N HIS A 217 4.70 24.90 12.99
CA HIS A 217 3.72 25.97 13.10
C HIS A 217 2.33 25.52 12.61
N ARG A 218 2.23 24.88 11.44
CA ARG A 218 0.94 24.39 10.90
C ARG A 218 0.29 23.34 11.80
N LEU A 219 1.07 22.45 12.41
CA LEU A 219 0.54 21.47 13.35
C LEU A 219 0.01 22.12 14.63
N LYS A 220 0.68 23.17 15.12
CA LYS A 220 0.20 23.97 16.26
C LYS A 220 -1.12 24.68 15.91
N VAL A 221 -1.14 25.42 14.79
CA VAL A 221 -2.34 26.11 14.29
C VAL A 221 -3.50 25.13 14.08
N PHE A 222 -3.24 23.94 13.54
CA PHE A 222 -4.28 22.93 13.34
C PHE A 222 -4.90 22.43 14.65
N ARG A 223 -4.12 22.35 15.74
CA ARG A 223 -4.65 21.98 17.07
C ARG A 223 -5.50 23.08 17.68
N GLU A 224 -5.15 24.34 17.43
CA GLU A 224 -5.83 25.52 18.01
C GLU A 224 -7.07 25.95 17.22
N HIS A 225 -6.96 25.99 15.89
CA HIS A 225 -7.98 26.54 14.98
C HIS A 225 -8.60 25.51 14.03
N GLY A 226 -8.07 24.28 13.99
CA GLY A 226 -8.51 23.25 13.04
C GLY A 226 -8.00 23.45 11.61
N ALA A 227 -8.66 22.80 10.66
CA ALA A 227 -8.37 22.98 9.24
C ALA A 227 -8.88 24.36 8.76
N PRO A 228 -8.21 24.98 7.77
CA PRO A 228 -8.72 26.20 7.16
C PRO A 228 -10.11 25.93 6.57
N GLN A 229 -11.07 26.77 6.96
CA GLN A 229 -12.42 26.79 6.40
C GLN A 229 -12.34 27.59 5.09
N ASN A 230 -12.58 26.92 3.97
CA ASN A 230 -12.57 27.51 2.63
C ASN A 230 -14.00 27.80 2.17
#